data_AF-A0A9E6BSD4-F1
#
_entry.id   AF-A0A9E6BSD4-F1
#
_cell.length_a   1.000
_cell.length_b   1.000
_cell.length_c   1.000
_cell.angle_alpha   90.00
_cell.angle_beta   90.00
_cell.angle_gamma   90.00
#
_symmetry.space_group_name_H-M   'P 1'
#
loop_
_entity.id
_entity.type
_entity.pdbx_description
1 polymer ?
#
loop_
_entity_poly.entity_id
_entity_poly.type
_entity_poly.pdbx_seq_one_letter_code
_entity_poly.pdbx_strand_id
1 'polypeptide(L)'
;MSKRARRYAELCGLDRPVAATLELAGRLHDLGKADRRYQAFLFGGNRRVAELAGDVFAKSASLRDNRRSYDDAWTAAGLPDHFRHEMLSMQLVEQCETLIEALVGRSLPCDYTSADAPDEDAAPAETIDRDLLLHLIAMHHGYGRPLAPVVFDEASDNELTLWLPAGSEQIEVSGSERRHWPPPHVLGSGVAERFWRLVRRYGWWGLAWLEAIFVLADHRTSEAESDTVTRQNKGQSHSHRQTAGVVS
;
A
#
# COMPACT_ATOMS: atom_id res chain seq x y z
N MET A 1 3.71 -9.28 -3.69
CA MET A 1 2.88 -9.32 -2.46
C MET A 1 1.58 -10.10 -2.69
N SER A 2 0.59 -9.57 -3.43
CA SER A 2 -0.74 -10.16 -3.69
C SER A 2 -0.79 -11.70 -3.85
N LYS A 3 -0.08 -12.28 -4.83
CA LYS A 3 -0.07 -13.73 -5.08
C LYS A 3 0.39 -14.57 -3.88
N ARG A 4 1.31 -14.03 -3.05
CA ARG A 4 1.77 -14.71 -1.83
C ARG A 4 0.72 -14.66 -0.74
N ALA A 5 0.04 -13.52 -0.57
CA ALA A 5 -1.02 -13.37 0.41
C ALA A 5 -2.16 -14.34 0.14
N ARG A 6 -2.61 -14.46 -1.12
CA ARG A 6 -3.59 -15.47 -1.54
C ARG A 6 -3.13 -16.89 -1.21
N ARG A 7 -1.91 -17.24 -1.63
CA ARG A 7 -1.35 -18.58 -1.43
C ARG A 7 -1.29 -18.94 0.06
N TYR A 8 -0.88 -18.02 0.93
CA TYR A 8 -0.85 -18.28 2.36
C TYR A 8 -2.24 -18.49 2.94
N ALA A 9 -3.22 -17.68 2.53
CA ALA A 9 -4.61 -17.85 2.93
C ALA A 9 -5.17 -19.23 2.54
N GLU A 10 -4.94 -19.65 1.30
CA GLU A 10 -5.38 -20.97 0.78
C GLU A 10 -4.71 -22.13 1.54
N LEU A 11 -3.39 -22.03 1.80
CA LEU A 11 -2.66 -23.04 2.58
C LEU A 11 -3.11 -23.11 4.04
N CYS A 12 -3.60 -22.01 4.60
CA CYS A 12 -4.17 -21.93 5.92
C CYS A 12 -5.64 -22.38 5.99
N GLY A 13 -6.25 -22.77 4.85
CA GLY A 13 -7.65 -23.21 4.78
C GLY A 13 -8.66 -22.08 4.99
N LEU A 14 -8.27 -20.82 4.73
CA LEU A 14 -9.19 -19.69 4.78
C LEU A 14 -10.20 -19.78 3.63
N ASP A 15 -11.40 -19.25 3.86
CA ASP A 15 -12.45 -19.22 2.85
C ASP A 15 -12.05 -18.36 1.63
N ARG A 16 -12.74 -18.58 0.51
CA ARG A 16 -12.46 -17.85 -0.75
C ARG A 16 -12.60 -16.34 -0.59
N PRO A 17 -13.66 -15.80 0.08
CA PRO A 17 -13.78 -14.35 0.28
C PRO A 17 -12.61 -13.73 1.04
N VAL A 18 -12.14 -14.36 2.11
CA VAL A 18 -11.00 -13.87 2.89
C VAL A 18 -9.72 -13.97 2.06
N ALA A 19 -9.47 -15.09 1.37
CA ALA A 19 -8.29 -15.23 0.50
C ALA A 19 -8.25 -14.18 -0.62
N ALA A 20 -9.38 -13.92 -1.26
CA ALA A 20 -9.53 -12.87 -2.28
C ALA A 20 -9.28 -11.47 -1.69
N THR A 21 -9.75 -11.23 -0.47
CA THR A 21 -9.54 -9.96 0.23
C THR A 21 -8.07 -9.73 0.58
N LEU A 22 -7.35 -10.75 1.07
CA LEU A 22 -5.91 -10.67 1.32
C LEU A 22 -5.13 -10.42 0.03
N GLU A 23 -5.51 -11.08 -1.06
CA GLU A 23 -4.89 -10.86 -2.37
C GLU A 23 -5.05 -9.40 -2.81
N LEU A 24 -6.28 -8.88 -2.73
CA LEU A 24 -6.60 -7.53 -3.16
C LEU A 24 -5.90 -6.49 -2.28
N ALA A 25 -5.93 -6.65 -0.96
CA ALA A 25 -5.17 -5.81 -0.04
C ALA A 25 -3.69 -5.79 -0.44
N GLY A 26 -3.14 -6.95 -0.81
CA GLY A 26 -1.74 -7.07 -1.22
C GLY A 26 -1.40 -6.33 -2.52
N ARG A 27 -2.38 -6.11 -3.38
CA ARG A 27 -2.23 -5.32 -4.61
C ARG A 27 -2.32 -3.82 -4.34
N LEU A 28 -3.09 -3.40 -3.33
CA LEU A 28 -3.45 -2.01 -3.08
C LEU A 28 -2.70 -1.36 -1.89
N HIS A 29 -2.03 -2.14 -1.04
CA HIS A 29 -1.46 -1.63 0.22
C HIS A 29 -0.42 -0.52 0.07
N ASP A 30 0.26 -0.46 -1.08
CA ASP A 30 1.36 0.47 -1.35
C ASP A 30 0.97 1.65 -2.25
N LEU A 31 -0.31 1.84 -2.59
CA LEU A 31 -0.77 2.94 -3.46
C LEU A 31 -0.35 4.33 -2.96
N GLY A 32 -0.35 4.55 -1.65
CA GLY A 32 0.08 5.79 -1.02
C GLY A 32 1.56 6.11 -1.18
N LYS A 33 2.38 5.15 -1.65
CA LYS A 33 3.77 5.44 -2.05
C LYS A 33 3.84 6.35 -3.27
N ALA A 34 2.75 6.52 -4.01
CA ALA A 34 2.69 7.42 -5.15
C ALA A 34 2.70 8.91 -4.74
N ASP A 35 2.53 9.25 -3.46
CA ASP A 35 2.64 10.65 -2.99
C ASP A 35 4.01 11.20 -3.38
N ARG A 36 4.03 12.33 -4.10
CA ARG A 36 5.27 12.91 -4.65
C ARG A 36 6.27 13.26 -3.54
N ARG A 37 5.79 13.64 -2.36
CA ARG A 37 6.65 13.92 -1.20
C ARG A 37 7.20 12.60 -0.64
N TYR A 38 6.39 11.55 -0.59
CA TYR A 38 6.88 10.23 -0.20
C TYR A 38 7.93 9.70 -1.17
N GLN A 39 7.73 9.87 -2.48
CA GLN A 39 8.73 9.56 -3.49
C GLN A 39 10.01 10.38 -3.30
N ALA A 40 9.91 11.71 -3.16
CA ALA A 40 11.05 12.57 -2.88
C ALA A 40 11.83 12.11 -1.64
N PHE A 41 11.12 11.72 -0.57
CA PHE A 41 11.72 11.15 0.63
C PHE A 41 12.54 9.90 0.30
N LEU A 42 12.00 8.94 -0.48
CA LEU A 42 12.72 7.73 -0.90
C LEU A 42 14.01 8.02 -1.69
N PHE A 43 14.09 9.19 -2.33
CA PHE A 43 15.28 9.71 -3.03
C PHE A 43 16.06 10.75 -2.20
N GLY A 44 16.04 10.64 -0.87
CA GLY A 44 16.85 11.49 0.02
C GLY A 44 16.39 12.94 0.10
N GLY A 45 15.10 13.19 -0.16
CA GLY A 45 14.49 14.53 -0.20
C GLY A 45 14.59 15.24 -1.55
N ASN A 46 15.14 14.59 -2.59
CA ASN A 46 15.34 15.22 -3.90
C ASN A 46 14.14 15.00 -4.83
N ARG A 47 13.24 15.99 -4.89
CA ARG A 47 12.04 15.98 -5.75
C ARG A 47 12.35 15.77 -7.23
N ARG A 48 13.37 16.43 -7.77
CA ARG A 48 13.74 16.32 -9.20
C ARG A 48 14.22 14.92 -9.55
N VAL A 49 15.02 14.31 -8.68
CA VAL A 49 15.49 12.92 -8.90
C VAL A 49 14.32 11.96 -8.84
N ALA A 50 13.38 12.16 -7.91
CA ALA A 50 12.17 11.35 -7.82
C ALA A 50 11.30 11.47 -9.08
N GLU A 51 11.08 12.67 -9.59
CA GLU A 51 10.32 12.91 -10.83
C GLU A 51 10.98 12.26 -12.06
N LEU A 52 12.31 12.38 -12.17
CA LEU A 52 13.08 11.79 -13.28
C LEU A 52 13.18 10.27 -13.22
N ALA A 53 13.02 9.68 -12.03
CA ALA A 53 13.02 8.24 -11.88
C ALA A 53 11.81 7.59 -12.58
N GLY A 54 10.72 8.34 -12.80
CA GLY A 54 9.50 7.87 -13.46
C GLY A 54 8.68 6.94 -12.57
N ASP A 55 8.27 5.79 -13.12
CA ASP A 55 7.51 4.74 -12.41
C ASP A 55 8.41 3.98 -11.42
N VAL A 56 8.69 4.55 -10.25
CA VAL A 56 9.48 3.83 -9.27
C VAL A 56 8.80 3.76 -7.91
N PHE A 57 8.26 2.57 -7.64
CA PHE A 57 8.16 2.01 -6.29
C PHE A 57 9.58 1.71 -5.76
N ALA A 58 10.43 2.74 -5.62
CA ALA A 58 11.83 2.57 -5.24
C ALA A 58 11.93 2.09 -3.78
N LYS A 59 12.71 1.02 -3.52
CA LYS A 59 13.05 0.65 -2.14
C LYS A 59 14.21 1.48 -1.65
N SER A 60 13.97 2.24 -0.58
CA SER A 60 14.95 3.05 0.15
C SER A 60 15.88 2.21 1.02
N ALA A 61 16.65 1.31 0.41
CA ALA A 61 17.65 0.53 1.14
C ALA A 61 18.70 1.41 1.86
N SER A 62 18.91 2.66 1.42
CA SER A 62 19.94 3.56 1.94
C SER A 62 19.51 4.56 3.01
N LEU A 63 18.21 4.82 3.23
CA LEU A 63 17.76 5.88 4.15
C LEU A 63 17.69 5.44 5.61
N ARG A 64 17.81 4.14 5.89
CA ARG A 64 17.63 3.57 7.23
C ARG A 64 18.92 3.56 8.07
N ASP A 65 20.07 3.88 7.49
CA ASP A 65 21.36 3.73 8.16
C ASP A 65 21.76 4.93 9.04
N ASN A 66 21.14 6.10 8.85
CA ASN A 66 21.45 7.30 9.63
C ASN A 66 20.20 8.12 9.97
N ARG A 67 19.92 8.30 11.27
CA ARG A 67 18.76 9.07 11.76
C ARG A 67 18.77 10.51 11.24
N ARG A 68 19.94 11.15 11.19
CA ARG A 68 20.05 12.53 10.67
C ARG A 68 19.67 12.59 9.19
N SER A 69 20.22 11.70 8.37
CA SER A 69 19.89 11.63 6.94
C SER A 69 18.41 11.32 6.69
N TYR A 70 17.79 10.52 7.57
CA TYR A 70 16.35 10.28 7.53
C TYR A 70 15.55 11.56 7.79
N ASP A 71 15.86 12.27 8.88
CA ASP A 71 15.15 13.50 9.26
C ASP A 71 15.36 14.61 8.21
N ASP A 72 16.59 14.76 7.69
CA ASP A 72 16.92 15.71 6.62
C ASP A 72 16.12 15.41 5.33
N ALA A 73 16.06 14.13 4.92
CA ALA A 73 15.29 13.71 3.74
C ALA A 73 13.79 13.91 3.93
N TRP A 74 13.28 13.69 5.15
CA TRP A 74 11.88 13.90 5.51
C TRP A 74 11.47 15.36 5.39
N THR A 75 12.26 16.25 6.02
CA THR A 75 12.03 17.70 5.96
C THR A 75 12.19 18.22 4.53
N ALA A 76 13.21 17.80 3.79
CA ALA A 76 13.44 18.22 2.41
C ALA A 76 12.32 17.75 1.45
N ALA A 77 11.73 16.58 1.71
CA ALA A 77 10.57 16.10 0.97
C ALA A 77 9.30 16.91 1.26
N GLY A 78 9.20 17.55 2.43
CA GLY A 78 8.01 18.26 2.90
C GLY A 78 6.91 17.32 3.41
N LEU A 79 7.28 16.13 3.92
CA LEU A 79 6.32 15.21 4.52
C LEU A 79 5.85 15.74 5.88
N PRO A 80 4.53 15.69 6.18
CA PRO A 80 4.04 16.05 7.51
C PRO A 80 4.51 15.05 8.55
N ASP A 81 4.60 15.48 9.79
CA ASP A 81 4.99 14.59 10.90
C ASP A 81 4.08 13.37 10.95
N HIS A 82 4.70 12.21 11.21
CA HIS A 82 4.04 10.90 11.28
C HIS A 82 3.35 10.44 10.00
N PHE A 83 3.56 11.07 8.84
CA PHE A 83 3.02 10.61 7.55
C PHE A 83 3.22 9.10 7.34
N ARG A 84 2.18 8.43 6.88
CA ARG A 84 2.14 6.98 6.66
C ARG A 84 1.56 6.70 5.28
N HIS A 85 2.33 6.07 4.40
CA HIS A 85 1.83 5.74 3.06
C HIS A 85 0.69 4.72 3.12
N GLU A 86 0.65 3.86 4.15
CA GLU A 86 -0.44 2.91 4.35
C GLU A 86 -1.80 3.59 4.64
N MET A 87 -1.77 4.73 5.32
CA MET A 87 -2.97 5.50 5.62
C MET A 87 -3.50 6.17 4.35
N LEU A 88 -2.59 6.69 3.52
CA LEU A 88 -2.96 7.24 2.22
C LEU A 88 -3.46 6.14 1.27
N SER A 89 -2.83 4.97 1.23
CA SER A 89 -3.33 3.80 0.46
C SER A 89 -4.75 3.45 0.86
N MET A 90 -5.04 3.39 2.17
CA MET A 90 -6.39 3.12 2.67
C MET A 90 -7.37 4.20 2.23
N GLN A 91 -7.04 5.49 2.39
CA GLN A 91 -7.90 6.59 1.96
C GLN A 91 -8.17 6.56 0.46
N LEU A 92 -7.16 6.24 -0.37
CA LEU A 92 -7.34 6.10 -1.83
C LEU A 92 -8.34 5.00 -2.16
N VAL A 93 -8.22 3.83 -1.51
CA VAL A 93 -9.15 2.71 -1.71
C VAL A 93 -10.54 3.03 -1.17
N GLU A 94 -10.62 3.84 -0.10
CA GLU A 94 -11.88 4.16 0.55
C GLU A 94 -12.67 5.27 -0.16
N GLN A 95 -11.98 6.29 -0.68
CA GLN A 95 -12.57 7.53 -1.14
C GLN A 95 -12.55 7.71 -2.66
N CYS A 96 -11.72 6.95 -3.39
CA CYS A 96 -11.59 7.08 -4.85
C CYS A 96 -12.28 5.89 -5.55
N GLU A 97 -13.59 6.01 -5.80
CA GLU A 97 -14.37 4.95 -6.45
C GLU A 97 -13.87 4.64 -7.86
N THR A 98 -13.51 5.66 -8.63
CA THR A 98 -12.94 5.51 -9.99
C THR A 98 -11.65 4.69 -9.99
N LEU A 99 -10.81 4.83 -8.97
CA LEU A 99 -9.61 4.01 -8.78
C LEU A 99 -9.95 2.55 -8.52
N ILE A 100 -10.96 2.30 -7.70
CA ILE A 100 -11.43 0.94 -7.41
C ILE A 100 -12.02 0.30 -8.66
N GLU A 101 -12.89 1.00 -9.37
CA GLU A 101 -13.47 0.51 -10.61
C GLU A 101 -12.39 0.23 -11.66
N ALA A 102 -11.40 1.11 -11.81
CA ALA A 102 -10.31 0.92 -12.75
C ALA A 102 -9.38 -0.26 -12.39
N LEU A 103 -9.07 -0.46 -11.10
CA LEU A 103 -8.14 -1.51 -10.65
C LEU A 103 -8.82 -2.87 -10.44
N VAL A 104 -10.09 -2.87 -10.05
CA VAL A 104 -10.85 -4.08 -9.67
C VAL A 104 -11.88 -4.47 -10.74
N GLY A 105 -12.29 -3.55 -11.60
CA GLY A 105 -13.32 -3.75 -12.63
C GLY A 105 -14.75 -3.62 -12.11
N ARG A 106 -14.93 -3.18 -10.86
CA ARG A 106 -16.24 -3.01 -10.19
C ARG A 106 -16.10 -2.13 -8.95
N SER A 107 -17.22 -1.54 -8.50
CA SER A 107 -17.30 -0.91 -7.17
C SER A 107 -17.21 -1.95 -6.05
N LEU A 108 -16.74 -1.51 -4.89
CA LEU A 108 -16.71 -2.31 -3.66
C LEU A 108 -17.61 -1.61 -2.65
N PRO A 109 -18.89 -1.97 -2.46
CA PRO A 109 -19.82 -1.21 -1.62
C PRO A 109 -19.35 -1.06 -0.16
N CYS A 110 -19.73 0.06 0.48
CA CYS A 110 -19.29 0.43 1.84
C CYS A 110 -19.80 -0.52 2.93
N ASP A 111 -20.86 -1.28 2.66
CA ASP A 111 -21.52 -2.12 3.65
C ASP A 111 -21.34 -3.60 3.33
N TYR A 112 -20.99 -4.38 4.36
CA TYR A 112 -21.27 -5.81 4.37
C TYR A 112 -22.75 -5.98 4.72
N THR A 113 -23.65 -5.74 3.77
CA THR A 113 -25.05 -6.19 3.92
C THR A 113 -25.02 -7.71 3.82
N SER A 114 -25.22 -8.40 4.93
CA SER A 114 -25.37 -9.86 4.99
C SER A 114 -26.68 -10.34 4.35
N ALA A 115 -27.23 -9.64 3.36
CA ALA A 115 -28.62 -9.77 2.93
C ALA A 115 -28.86 -9.67 1.42
N ASP A 116 -27.93 -9.12 0.63
CA ASP A 116 -28.15 -9.03 -0.81
C ASP A 116 -27.57 -10.28 -1.48
N ALA A 117 -28.47 -11.20 -1.82
CA ALA A 117 -28.14 -12.33 -2.69
C ALA A 117 -27.56 -11.78 -4.01
N PRO A 118 -26.45 -12.34 -4.51
CA PRO A 118 -25.92 -11.91 -5.81
C PRO A 118 -26.96 -12.15 -6.90
N ASP A 119 -27.04 -11.23 -7.87
CA ASP A 119 -27.81 -11.38 -9.11
C ASP A 119 -27.56 -12.79 -9.69
N GLU A 120 -28.63 -13.58 -9.87
CA GLU A 120 -28.54 -15.01 -10.26
C GLU A 120 -27.88 -15.24 -11.63
N ASP A 121 -27.80 -14.19 -12.45
CA ASP A 121 -27.29 -14.23 -13.84
C ASP A 121 -25.83 -13.76 -14.01
N ALA A 122 -25.19 -13.22 -12.96
CA ALA A 122 -23.77 -12.86 -13.02
C ALA A 122 -22.91 -14.00 -12.46
N ALA A 123 -21.87 -14.43 -13.20
CA ALA A 123 -20.87 -15.34 -12.65
C ALA A 123 -20.38 -14.77 -11.30
N PRO A 124 -20.46 -15.52 -10.18
CA PRO A 124 -20.29 -14.93 -8.86
C PRO A 124 -18.84 -14.50 -8.71
N ALA A 125 -18.60 -13.21 -8.89
CA ALA A 125 -17.30 -12.63 -8.70
C ALA A 125 -16.95 -12.79 -7.21
N GLU A 126 -15.71 -13.22 -6.89
CA GLU A 126 -15.32 -13.51 -5.51
C GLU A 126 -15.68 -12.33 -4.59
N THR A 127 -16.48 -12.59 -3.56
CA THR A 127 -16.91 -11.58 -2.60
C THR A 127 -15.69 -11.03 -1.85
N ILE A 128 -15.61 -9.70 -1.71
CA ILE A 128 -14.53 -9.03 -0.98
C ILE A 128 -15.11 -8.48 0.31
N ASP A 129 -14.43 -8.74 1.43
CA ASP A 129 -14.72 -8.06 2.69
C ASP A 129 -14.03 -6.69 2.67
N ARG A 130 -14.80 -5.62 2.44
CA ARG A 130 -14.26 -4.25 2.36
C ARG A 130 -13.66 -3.78 3.68
N ASP A 131 -14.24 -4.15 4.82
CA ASP A 131 -13.69 -3.80 6.13
C ASP A 131 -12.33 -4.48 6.33
N LEU A 132 -12.22 -5.77 6.03
CA LEU A 132 -10.96 -6.48 6.14
C LEU A 132 -9.93 -5.92 5.13
N LEU A 133 -10.33 -5.60 3.90
CA LEU A 133 -9.48 -4.98 2.89
C LEU A 133 -8.84 -3.68 3.41
N LEU A 134 -9.67 -2.73 3.85
CA LEU A 134 -9.20 -1.42 4.30
C LEU A 134 -8.37 -1.54 5.58
N HIS A 135 -8.72 -2.48 6.47
CA HIS A 135 -7.97 -2.75 7.68
C HIS A 135 -6.57 -3.28 7.38
N LEU A 136 -6.45 -4.32 6.54
CA LEU A 136 -5.16 -4.91 6.15
C LEU A 136 -4.24 -3.88 5.48
N ILE A 137 -4.82 -3.01 4.64
CA ILE A 137 -4.07 -1.89 4.06
C ILE A 137 -3.60 -0.93 5.16
N ALA A 138 -4.46 -0.51 6.08
CA ALA A 138 -4.07 0.43 7.13
C ALA A 138 -3.02 -0.14 8.10
N MET A 139 -3.05 -1.45 8.39
CA MET A 139 -2.24 -2.04 9.45
C MET A 139 -0.89 -2.60 9.02
N HIS A 140 -0.56 -2.59 7.73
CA HIS A 140 0.56 -3.40 7.24
C HIS A 140 1.95 -2.98 7.74
N HIS A 141 2.10 -1.78 8.35
CA HIS A 141 3.30 -1.38 9.10
C HIS A 141 3.08 -1.25 10.62
N GLY A 142 2.02 -1.84 11.17
CA GLY A 142 1.73 -1.93 12.60
C GLY A 142 0.85 -0.83 13.20
N TYR A 143 0.33 0.10 12.39
CA TYR A 143 -0.61 1.14 12.82
C TYR A 143 -2.08 0.73 12.57
N GLY A 144 -3.05 1.60 12.88
CA GLY A 144 -4.47 1.32 12.60
C GLY A 144 -5.11 0.26 13.52
N ARG A 145 -4.52 0.02 14.70
CA ARG A 145 -4.98 -0.99 15.68
C ARG A 145 -5.15 -0.40 17.10
N PRO A 146 -6.28 0.26 17.43
CA PRO A 146 -7.36 0.68 16.54
C PRO A 146 -7.16 2.08 15.95
N LEU A 147 -6.11 2.81 16.36
CA LEU A 147 -5.95 4.23 16.02
C LEU A 147 -4.85 4.44 14.98
N ALA A 148 -5.10 5.38 14.06
CA ALA A 148 -4.08 5.90 13.16
C ALA A 148 -3.24 6.99 13.85
N PRO A 149 -1.97 7.20 13.42
CA PRO A 149 -1.16 8.32 13.89
C PRO A 149 -1.80 9.67 13.57
N VAL A 150 -1.70 10.62 14.51
CA VAL A 150 -2.11 12.00 14.28
C VAL A 150 -1.17 12.64 13.26
N VAL A 151 -1.74 13.18 12.19
CA VAL A 151 -1.00 13.82 11.09
C VAL A 151 -1.72 15.11 10.74
N PHE A 152 -1.02 16.23 10.82
CA PHE A 152 -1.51 17.52 10.32
C PHE A 152 -0.83 17.83 9.00
N ASP A 153 -1.58 17.78 7.90
CA ASP A 153 -1.08 18.06 6.56
C ASP A 153 -1.76 19.31 6.00
N GLU A 154 -1.19 20.47 6.30
CA GLU A 154 -1.65 21.78 5.81
C GLU A 154 -1.05 22.14 4.44
N ALA A 155 -0.23 21.25 3.87
CA ALA A 155 0.49 21.53 2.65
C ALA A 155 -0.47 21.64 1.45
N SER A 156 -0.19 22.61 0.58
CA SER A 156 -0.93 22.80 -0.67
C SER A 156 -0.47 21.87 -1.79
N ASP A 157 0.71 21.25 -1.66
CA ASP A 157 1.38 20.40 -2.65
C ASP A 157 1.14 18.89 -2.41
N ASN A 158 0.01 18.54 -1.83
CA ASN A 158 -0.39 17.17 -1.54
C ASN A 158 -1.12 16.49 -2.71
N GLU A 159 -1.02 16.99 -3.94
CA GLU A 159 -1.60 16.33 -5.12
C GLU A 159 -0.93 14.99 -5.41
N LEU A 160 -1.72 14.06 -5.98
CA LEU A 160 -1.29 12.70 -6.27
C LEU A 160 -1.70 12.31 -7.68
N THR A 161 -0.79 11.65 -8.40
CA THR A 161 -1.08 11.03 -9.70
C THR A 161 -0.81 9.53 -9.59
N LEU A 162 -1.82 8.72 -9.89
CA LEU A 162 -1.73 7.26 -9.95
C LEU A 162 -1.79 6.79 -11.40
N TRP A 163 -0.81 5.99 -11.79
CA TRP A 163 -0.74 5.39 -13.13
C TRP A 163 -1.36 4.00 -13.12
N LEU A 164 -2.35 3.77 -13.99
CA LEU A 164 -3.06 2.50 -14.05
C LEU A 164 -2.31 1.46 -14.90
N PRO A 165 -2.27 0.17 -14.49
CA PRO A 165 -1.54 -0.88 -15.21
C PRO A 165 -2.03 -1.15 -16.65
N ALA A 166 -3.23 -0.69 -17.02
CA ALA A 166 -3.88 -0.99 -18.31
C ALA A 166 -3.54 0.01 -19.45
N GLY A 167 -2.67 0.99 -19.20
CA GLY A 167 -2.07 1.83 -20.25
C GLY A 167 -2.75 3.20 -20.42
N SER A 168 -1.96 4.24 -20.19
CA SER A 168 -2.21 5.69 -20.41
C SER A 168 -3.26 6.43 -19.58
N GLU A 169 -4.16 5.76 -18.88
CA GLU A 169 -5.10 6.45 -17.99
C GLU A 169 -4.44 6.75 -16.64
N GLN A 170 -4.58 8.00 -16.20
CA GLN A 170 -4.07 8.49 -14.92
C GLN A 170 -5.25 8.89 -14.05
N ILE A 171 -5.13 8.57 -12.76
CA ILE A 171 -6.04 9.08 -11.75
C ILE A 171 -5.31 10.18 -11.00
N GLU A 172 -5.78 11.40 -11.20
CA GLU A 172 -5.31 12.56 -10.48
C GLU A 172 -6.23 12.83 -9.30
N VAL A 173 -5.66 12.81 -8.11
CA VAL A 173 -6.34 13.24 -6.89
C VAL A 173 -5.79 14.60 -6.52
N SER A 174 -6.63 15.63 -6.65
CA SER A 174 -6.23 17.00 -6.32
C SER A 174 -5.95 17.16 -4.82
N GLY A 175 -5.10 18.12 -4.47
CA GLY A 175 -4.86 18.44 -3.07
C GLY A 175 -6.12 18.90 -2.32
N SER A 176 -7.03 19.58 -3.02
CA SER A 176 -8.35 19.95 -2.49
C SER A 176 -9.20 18.73 -2.18
N GLU A 177 -9.26 17.75 -3.08
CA GLU A 177 -10.03 16.52 -2.87
C GLU A 177 -9.52 15.76 -1.64
N ARG A 178 -8.19 15.57 -1.54
CA ARG A 178 -7.57 14.92 -0.36
C ARG A 178 -7.89 15.60 0.96
N ARG A 179 -7.99 16.95 0.97
CA ARG A 179 -8.32 17.71 2.18
C ARG A 179 -9.78 17.53 2.64
N HIS A 180 -10.68 17.10 1.75
CA HIS A 180 -12.07 16.83 2.11
C HIS A 180 -12.28 15.41 2.66
N TRP A 181 -11.30 14.52 2.48
CA TRP A 181 -11.37 13.18 3.06
C TRP A 181 -11.24 13.23 4.58
N PRO A 182 -11.96 12.39 5.33
CA PRO A 182 -11.81 12.30 6.77
C PRO A 182 -10.35 11.88 7.09
N PRO A 183 -9.60 12.67 7.88
CA PRO A 183 -8.25 12.29 8.25
C PRO A 183 -8.27 11.01 9.09
N PRO A 184 -7.37 10.03 8.89
CA PRO A 184 -7.52 8.71 9.54
C PRO A 184 -7.49 8.75 11.07
N HIS A 185 -6.88 9.78 11.66
CA HIS A 185 -6.73 9.95 13.11
C HIS A 185 -7.95 10.58 13.80
N VAL A 186 -8.91 11.13 13.06
CA VAL A 186 -10.11 11.71 13.69
C VAL A 186 -11.08 10.62 14.11
N LEU A 187 -11.81 10.84 15.20
CA LEU A 187 -12.92 9.97 15.57
C LEU A 187 -14.01 10.05 14.49
N GLY A 188 -14.54 8.89 14.09
CA GLY A 188 -15.49 8.80 12.97
C GLY A 188 -14.83 8.69 11.60
N SER A 189 -13.49 8.60 11.49
CA SER A 189 -12.81 8.25 10.24
C SER A 189 -13.13 6.82 9.75
N GLY A 190 -13.71 5.99 10.62
CA GLY A 190 -14.03 4.60 10.34
C GLY A 190 -12.91 3.62 10.70
N VAL A 191 -11.68 4.08 10.96
CA VAL A 191 -10.53 3.20 11.27
C VAL A 191 -10.77 2.43 12.56
N ALA A 192 -11.16 3.12 13.64
CA ALA A 192 -11.38 2.49 14.94
C ALA A 192 -12.63 1.60 14.93
N GLU A 193 -13.71 2.06 14.30
CA GLU A 193 -14.97 1.32 14.18
C GLU A 193 -14.77 0.03 13.38
N ARG A 194 -14.03 0.10 12.28
CA ARG A 194 -13.65 -1.03 11.43
C ARG A 194 -12.84 -2.07 12.19
N PHE A 195 -11.81 -1.64 12.93
CA PHE A 195 -11.05 -2.55 13.81
C PHE A 195 -11.98 -3.32 14.74
N TRP A 196 -12.89 -2.63 15.43
CA TRP A 196 -13.81 -3.27 16.37
C TRP A 196 -14.87 -4.15 15.68
N ARG A 197 -15.35 -3.79 14.48
CA ARG A 197 -16.23 -4.66 13.67
C ARG A 197 -15.51 -5.96 13.30
N LEU A 198 -14.25 -5.87 12.90
CA LEU A 198 -13.43 -7.04 12.55
C LEU A 198 -13.08 -7.89 13.75
N VAL A 199 -12.77 -7.30 14.91
CA VAL A 199 -12.59 -8.05 16.17
C VAL A 199 -13.86 -8.81 16.53
N ARG A 200 -15.05 -8.21 16.36
CA ARG A 200 -16.33 -8.91 16.59
C ARG A 200 -16.59 -10.03 15.58
N ARG A 201 -16.20 -9.83 14.32
CA ARG A 201 -16.41 -10.79 13.22
C ARG A 201 -15.46 -11.99 13.28
N TYR A 202 -14.17 -11.74 13.44
CA TYR A 202 -13.11 -12.75 13.36
C TYR A 202 -12.59 -13.18 14.74
N GLY A 203 -12.98 -12.50 15.81
CA GLY A 203 -12.42 -12.68 17.13
C GLY A 203 -11.03 -12.06 17.27
N TRP A 204 -10.59 -11.87 18.51
CA TRP A 204 -9.28 -11.30 18.84
C TRP A 204 -8.12 -12.03 18.15
N TRP A 205 -8.14 -13.36 18.21
CA TRP A 205 -7.09 -14.20 17.63
C TRP A 205 -7.23 -14.38 16.13
N GLY A 206 -8.46 -14.44 15.60
CA GLY A 206 -8.68 -14.59 14.17
C GLY A 206 -8.20 -13.35 13.40
N LEU A 207 -8.55 -12.14 13.87
CA LEU A 207 -8.04 -10.92 13.24
C LEU A 207 -6.51 -10.84 13.31
N ALA A 208 -5.92 -11.11 14.47
CA ALA A 208 -4.46 -11.15 14.64
C ALA A 208 -3.77 -12.16 13.71
N TRP A 209 -4.43 -13.29 13.43
CA TRP A 209 -3.91 -14.30 12.52
C TRP A 209 -3.95 -13.85 11.05
N LEU A 210 -5.06 -13.24 10.61
CA LEU A 210 -5.17 -12.67 9.26
C LEU A 210 -4.14 -11.58 9.01
N GLU A 211 -3.97 -10.68 9.99
CA GLU A 211 -2.92 -9.66 10.02
C GLU A 211 -1.52 -10.27 9.88
N ALA A 212 -1.23 -11.34 10.64
CA ALA A 212 0.06 -12.03 10.58
C ALA A 212 0.32 -12.67 9.21
N ILE A 213 -0.69 -13.32 8.61
CA ILE A 213 -0.57 -13.89 7.26
C ILE A 213 -0.21 -12.79 6.24
N PHE A 214 -0.89 -11.65 6.34
CA PHE A 214 -0.69 -10.52 5.42
C PHE A 214 0.72 -9.93 5.54
N VAL A 215 1.16 -9.62 6.77
CA VAL A 215 2.49 -9.07 7.05
C VAL A 215 3.59 -10.05 6.64
N LEU A 216 3.42 -11.35 6.88
CA LEU A 216 4.38 -12.36 6.45
C LEU A 216 4.50 -12.45 4.92
N ALA A 217 3.38 -12.29 4.19
CA ALA A 217 3.40 -12.26 2.73
C ALA A 217 4.18 -11.06 2.18
N ASP A 218 4.06 -9.90 2.83
CA ASP A 218 4.85 -8.71 2.48
C ASP A 218 6.34 -8.89 2.78
N HIS A 219 6.69 -9.30 4.00
CA HIS A 219 8.08 -9.57 4.39
C HIS A 219 8.79 -10.51 3.42
N ARG A 220 8.12 -11.61 3.04
CA ARG A 220 8.66 -12.62 2.11
C ARG A 220 8.73 -12.15 0.67
N THR A 221 7.85 -11.25 0.25
CA THR A 221 7.98 -10.57 -1.04
C THR A 221 9.21 -9.67 -1.02
N SER A 222 9.35 -8.90 0.06
CA SER A 222 10.44 -7.94 0.21
C SER A 222 11.82 -8.57 0.29
N GLU A 223 11.94 -9.71 0.97
CA GLU A 223 13.15 -10.54 1.00
C GLU A 223 13.56 -11.01 -0.40
N ALA A 224 12.63 -11.59 -1.17
CA ALA A 224 12.92 -12.12 -2.51
C ALA A 224 13.34 -11.04 -3.52
N GLU A 225 12.76 -9.85 -3.42
CA GLU A 225 13.16 -8.69 -4.24
C GLU A 225 14.57 -8.20 -3.87
N SER A 226 14.89 -8.17 -2.56
CA SER A 226 16.23 -7.78 -2.08
C SER A 226 17.32 -8.75 -2.54
N ASP A 227 17.02 -10.05 -2.52
CA ASP A 227 17.91 -11.09 -3.06
C ASP A 227 18.13 -10.91 -4.57
N THR A 228 17.07 -10.56 -5.30
CA THR A 228 17.14 -10.34 -6.75
C THR A 228 18.04 -9.15 -7.10
N VAL A 229 17.84 -8.02 -6.41
CA VAL A 229 18.69 -6.82 -6.57
C VAL A 229 20.15 -7.12 -6.20
N THR A 230 20.37 -7.83 -5.10
CA THR A 230 21.73 -8.21 -4.67
C THR A 230 22.44 -9.09 -5.70
N ARG A 231 21.72 -10.03 -6.33
CA ARG A 231 22.25 -10.89 -7.40
C ARG A 231 22.55 -10.08 -8.67
N GLN A 232 21.67 -9.16 -9.07
CA GLN A 232 21.89 -8.29 -10.23
C GLN A 232 23.13 -7.40 -10.06
N ASN A 233 23.29 -6.78 -8.87
CA ASN A 233 24.43 -5.93 -8.56
C ASN A 233 25.76 -6.71 -8.57
N LYS A 234 25.78 -7.96 -8.07
CA LYS A 234 26.97 -8.85 -8.13
C LYS A 234 27.32 -9.27 -9.56
N GLY A 235 26.33 -9.49 -10.41
CA GLY A 235 26.52 -9.84 -11.83
C GLY A 235 27.11 -8.70 -12.67
N GLN A 236 26.64 -7.46 -12.46
CA GLN A 236 27.16 -6.27 -13.16
C GLN A 236 28.61 -5.95 -12.76
N SER A 237 28.97 -6.12 -11.48
CA SER A 237 30.33 -5.89 -10.99
C SER A 237 31.35 -6.95 -11.43
N HIS A 238 30.92 -8.17 -11.78
CA HIS A 238 31.79 -9.19 -12.40
C HIS A 238 32.00 -8.95 -13.91
N SER A 239 30.98 -8.42 -14.61
CA SER A 239 31.07 -8.05 -16.04
C SER A 239 32.08 -6.92 -16.28
N HIS A 240 32.09 -5.87 -15.44
CA HIS A 240 33.06 -4.78 -15.56
C HIS A 240 34.52 -5.17 -15.26
N ARG A 241 34.76 -6.28 -14.55
CA ARG A 241 36.13 -6.79 -14.34
C ARG A 241 36.66 -7.59 -15.53
N GLN A 242 35.80 -8.19 -16.35
CA GLN A 242 36.24 -8.97 -17.52
C GLN A 242 36.54 -8.10 -18.75
N THR A 243 35.91 -6.93 -18.90
CA THR A 243 36.18 -6.02 -20.04
C THR A 243 37.43 -5.15 -19.86
N ALA A 244 37.97 -5.03 -18.65
CA ALA A 244 39.20 -4.29 -18.38
C ALA A 244 40.50 -5.11 -18.60
N GLY A 245 40.39 -6.38 -19.01
CA GLY A 245 41.53 -7.31 -19.18
C GLY A 245 41.98 -7.58 -20.61
N VAL A 246 41.40 -6.92 -21.63
CA VAL A 246 41.74 -7.16 -23.04
C VAL A 246 42.13 -5.85 -23.72
N VAL A 247 43.22 -5.23 -23.24
CA VAL A 247 44.03 -4.32 -24.05
C VAL A 247 45.49 -4.58 -23.66
N SER A 248 46.17 -5.41 -24.45
CA SER A 248 47.63 -5.54 -24.49
C SER A 248 48.03 -5.82 -25.93
#